data_AF-A0A6P1MNB0-F1
#
_entry.id   AF-A0A6P1MNB0-F1
#
_cell.length_a   1.000
_cell.length_b   1.000
_cell.length_c   1.000
_cell.angle_alpha   90.00
_cell.angle_beta   90.00
_cell.angle_gamma   90.00
#
_symmetry.space_group_name_H-M   'P 1'
#
loop_
_entity.id
_entity.type
_entity.pdbx_description
1 polymer ?
#
loop_
_entity_poly.entity_id
_entity_poly.type
_entity_poly.pdbx_seq_one_letter_code
_entity_poly.pdbx_strand_id
1 'polypeptide(L)'
;MRIELIALDLDGTTLNSEGKMTLFTKETLNRATEMGIHVVIATGRVQSALPEDVLRLPGIEYIITSNGAAITDLRREKLIYENCIALKRWNMYIIC
;
A
#
# COMPACT_ATOMS: atom_id res chain seq x y z
N MET A 1 -16.71 7.10 -19.04
CA MET A 1 -15.81 6.16 -18.34
C MET A 1 -15.89 6.48 -16.85
N ARG A 2 -16.08 5.48 -15.98
CA ARG A 2 -16.14 5.66 -14.52
C ARG A 2 -14.89 5.00 -13.93
N ILE A 3 -14.18 5.70 -13.04
CA ILE A 3 -13.04 5.13 -12.32
C ILE A 3 -13.57 4.25 -11.19
N GLU A 4 -13.07 3.02 -11.10
CA GLU A 4 -13.48 2.05 -10.08
C GLU A 4 -12.38 1.79 -9.04
N LEU A 5 -11.12 2.03 -9.42
CA LEU A 5 -9.96 1.79 -8.54
C LEU A 5 -8.86 2.82 -8.78
N ILE A 6 -8.24 3.25 -7.68
CA ILE A 6 -7.05 4.11 -7.65
C ILE A 6 -5.99 3.39 -6.82
N ALA A 7 -4.86 3.03 -7.45
CA ALA A 7 -3.70 2.49 -6.77
C ALA A 7 -2.61 3.56 -6.66
N LEU A 8 -2.02 3.73 -5.48
CA LEU A 8 -1.09 4.82 -5.19
C LEU A 8 0.18 4.32 -4.54
N ASP A 9 1.32 4.77 -5.06
CA ASP A 9 2.59 4.66 -4.36
C ASP A 9 2.68 5.67 -3.19
N LEU A 10 3.58 5.41 -2.24
CA LEU A 10 3.80 6.24 -1.07
C LEU A 10 4.93 7.24 -1.28
N ASP A 11 6.15 6.77 -1.47
CA ASP A 11 7.36 7.58 -1.37
C ASP A 11 7.53 8.52 -2.57
N GLY A 12 7.55 9.83 -2.31
CA GLY A 12 7.60 10.83 -3.39
C GLY A 12 6.29 10.93 -4.20
N THR A 13 5.23 10.25 -3.77
CA THR A 13 3.92 10.21 -4.45
C THR A 13 2.81 10.68 -3.51
N THR A 14 2.37 9.83 -2.58
CA THR A 14 1.27 10.15 -1.65
C THR A 14 1.78 10.83 -0.37
N LEU A 15 3.01 10.49 0.04
CA LEU A 15 3.68 11.11 1.17
C LEU A 15 4.49 12.31 0.70
N ASN A 16 4.55 13.34 1.54
CA ASN A 16 5.44 14.48 1.31
C ASN A 16 6.91 14.11 1.58
N SER A 17 7.82 15.07 1.43
CA SER A 17 9.27 14.89 1.67
C SER A 17 9.63 14.49 3.11
N GLU A 18 8.72 14.66 4.07
CA GLU A 18 8.89 14.22 5.45
C GLU A 18 8.32 12.81 5.70
N GLY A 19 7.83 12.13 4.67
CA GLY A 19 7.19 10.82 4.80
C GLY A 19 5.82 10.87 5.48
N LYS A 20 5.14 12.03 5.43
CA LYS A 20 3.82 12.23 6.05
C LYS A 20 2.75 12.48 4.99
N MET A 21 1.54 12.03 5.27
CA MET A 21 0.40 12.37 4.43
C MET A 21 -0.25 13.68 4.89
N THR A 22 -0.42 14.62 3.96
CA THR A 22 -1.06 15.91 4.24
C THR A 22 -2.55 15.76 4.50
N LEU A 23 -3.16 16.72 5.20
CA LEU A 23 -4.60 16.74 5.43
C LEU A 23 -5.38 16.73 4.10
N PHE A 24 -4.95 17.55 3.14
CA PHE A 24 -5.55 17.60 1.80
C PHE A 24 -5.54 16.24 1.10
N THR A 25 -4.42 15.50 1.18
CA THR A 25 -4.33 14.15 0.61
C THR A 25 -5.31 13.21 1.30
N LYS A 26 -5.36 13.20 2.65
CA LYS A 26 -6.28 12.35 3.42
C LYS A 26 -7.75 12.59 3.04
N GLU A 27 -8.16 13.86 3.00
CA GLU A 27 -9.53 14.25 2.64
C GLU A 27 -9.87 13.91 1.18
N THR A 28 -8.90 14.00 0.28
CA THR A 28 -9.10 13.64 -1.13
C THR A 28 -9.27 12.15 -1.31
N LEU A 29 -8.46 11.33 -0.63
CA LEU A 29 -8.62 9.88 -0.66
C LEU A 29 -9.94 9.44 -0.01
N ASN A 30 -10.34 10.07 1.10
CA ASN A 30 -11.62 9.76 1.75
C ASN A 30 -12.82 10.11 0.84
N ARG A 31 -12.78 11.23 0.13
CA ARG A 31 -13.85 11.55 -0.84
C ARG A 31 -13.90 10.52 -1.98
N ALA A 32 -12.76 10.02 -2.44
CA ALA A 32 -12.73 8.98 -3.47
C ALA A 32 -13.36 7.67 -2.96
N THR A 33 -13.07 7.26 -1.72
CA THR A 33 -13.69 6.06 -1.13
C THR A 33 -15.19 6.24 -0.90
N GLU A 34 -15.63 7.43 -0.46
CA GLU A 34 -17.06 7.78 -0.32
C GLU A 34 -17.82 7.75 -1.66
N MET A 35 -17.14 8.01 -2.78
CA MET A 35 -17.70 7.87 -4.13
C MET A 35 -17.78 6.41 -4.61
N GLY A 36 -17.37 5.44 -3.77
CA GLY A 36 -17.35 4.02 -4.10
C GLY A 36 -16.13 3.59 -4.92
N ILE A 37 -15.08 4.41 -4.98
CA ILE A 37 -13.83 4.07 -5.66
C ILE A 37 -12.94 3.32 -4.68
N HIS A 38 -12.41 2.16 -5.09
CA HIS A 38 -11.44 1.44 -4.29
C HIS A 38 -10.09 2.16 -4.30
N VAL A 39 -9.66 2.66 -3.13
CA VAL A 39 -8.32 3.22 -2.95
C VAL A 39 -7.41 2.15 -2.35
N VAL A 40 -6.30 1.89 -3.03
CA VAL A 40 -5.32 0.87 -2.65
C VAL A 40 -3.94 1.49 -2.56
N ILE A 41 -3.23 1.25 -1.45
CA ILE A 41 -1.83 1.62 -1.33
C ILE A 41 -0.98 0.53 -1.97
N ALA A 42 -0.06 0.91 -2.86
CA ALA A 42 0.86 0.00 -3.53
C ALA A 42 2.28 0.51 -3.45
N THR A 43 3.07 -0.08 -2.56
CA THR A 43 4.40 0.44 -2.20
C THR A 43 5.47 -0.63 -2.20
N GLY A 44 6.71 -0.20 -2.41
CA GLY A 44 7.91 -1.02 -2.19
C GLY A 44 8.18 -1.35 -0.73
N ARG A 45 7.62 -0.58 0.22
CA ARG A 45 7.81 -0.80 1.65
C ARG A 45 7.23 -2.14 2.09
N VAL A 46 7.86 -2.76 3.07
CA VAL A 46 7.28 -3.88 3.83
C VAL A 46 6.17 -3.37 4.76
N GLN A 47 5.20 -4.21 5.11
CA GLN A 47 4.05 -3.79 5.92
C GLN A 47 4.43 -3.16 7.27
N SER A 48 5.50 -3.63 7.91
CA SER A 48 6.01 -3.09 9.18
C SER A 48 6.67 -1.71 9.07
N ALA A 49 7.03 -1.27 7.85
CA ALA A 49 7.66 0.03 7.59
C ALA A 49 6.65 1.10 7.13
N LEU A 50 5.36 0.77 7.16
CA LEU A 50 4.30 1.70 6.79
C LEU A 50 4.03 2.68 7.92
N PRO A 51 3.84 3.97 7.61
CA PRO A 51 3.38 4.93 8.60
C PRO A 51 2.00 4.53 9.15
N GLU A 52 1.79 4.75 10.45
CA GLU A 52 0.51 4.43 11.10
C GLU A 52 -0.66 5.22 10.50
N ASP A 53 -0.40 6.43 10.00
CA ASP A 53 -1.44 7.24 9.37
C ASP A 53 -1.90 6.68 8.02
N VAL A 54 -1.08 5.90 7.32
CA VAL A 54 -1.47 5.15 6.12
C VAL A 54 -2.34 3.94 6.49
N LEU A 55 -1.94 3.19 7.53
CA LEU A 55 -2.68 2.01 8.00
C LEU A 55 -4.07 2.36 8.55
N ARG A 56 -4.24 3.59 9.04
CA ARG A 56 -5.50 4.09 9.62
C ARG A 56 -6.34 4.93 8.65
N LEU A 57 -5.99 4.99 7.37
CA LEU A 57 -6.79 5.72 6.39
C LEU A 57 -8.19 5.10 6.24
N PRO A 58 -9.27 5.87 6.48
CA PRO A 58 -10.62 5.37 6.29
C PRO A 58 -10.85 4.90 4.85
N GLY A 59 -11.47 3.73 4.70
CA GLY A 59 -11.86 3.20 3.40
C GLY A 59 -10.76 2.50 2.60
N ILE A 60 -9.51 2.46 3.07
CA ILE A 60 -8.48 1.63 2.45
C ILE A 60 -8.63 0.19 2.93
N GLU A 61 -8.98 -0.69 2.01
CA GLU A 61 -9.29 -2.10 2.32
C GLU A 61 -8.11 -3.03 2.09
N TYR A 62 -7.31 -2.71 1.07
CA TYR A 62 -6.19 -3.52 0.62
C TYR A 62 -4.92 -2.71 0.57
N ILE A 63 -3.83 -3.41 0.84
CA ILE A 63 -2.49 -2.87 0.67
C ILE A 63 -1.59 -3.86 -0.03
N ILE A 64 -0.86 -3.35 -1.01
CA ILE A 64 0.16 -4.04 -1.76
C ILE A 64 1.52 -3.56 -1.23
N THR A 65 2.32 -4.50 -0.70
CA THR A 65 3.62 -4.22 -0.09
C THR A 65 4.75 -4.98 -0.79
N SER A 66 6.00 -4.68 -0.43
CA SER A 66 7.18 -5.38 -0.94
C SER A 66 7.24 -5.41 -2.46
N ASN A 67 6.92 -4.28 -3.11
CA ASN A 67 6.86 -4.13 -4.58
C ASN A 67 5.90 -5.12 -5.25
N GLY A 68 4.77 -5.43 -4.59
CA GLY A 68 3.78 -6.35 -5.13
C GLY A 68 3.94 -7.80 -4.70
N ALA A 69 4.98 -8.12 -3.92
CA ALA A 69 5.20 -9.48 -3.44
C ALA A 69 4.19 -9.91 -2.37
N ALA A 70 3.45 -8.99 -1.74
CA ALA A 70 2.42 -9.31 -0.75
C ALA A 70 1.20 -8.40 -0.89
N ILE A 71 0.00 -8.97 -0.70
CA ILE A 71 -1.27 -8.24 -0.62
C ILE A 71 -1.98 -8.62 0.67
N THR A 72 -2.31 -7.61 1.47
CA THR A 72 -3.01 -7.78 2.76
C THR A 72 -4.37 -7.12 2.70
N ASP A 73 -5.41 -7.84 3.13
CA ASP A 73 -6.72 -7.30 3.47
C ASP A 73 -6.65 -6.72 4.88
N LEU A 74 -6.72 -5.39 4.98
CA LEU A 74 -6.62 -4.66 6.25
C LEU A 74 -7.86 -4.81 7.11
N ARG A 75 -9.04 -5.04 6.51
CA ARG A 75 -10.29 -5.22 7.27
C ARG A 75 -10.33 -6.55 7.99
N ARG A 76 -9.79 -7.59 7.35
CA ARG A 76 -9.74 -8.96 7.90
C ARG A 76 -8.41 -9.29 8.56
N GLU A 77 -7.44 -8.36 8.52
CA GLU A 77 -6.06 -8.56 8.95
C GLU A 77 -5.45 -9.83 8.35
N LYS A 78 -5.69 -10.06 7.05
CA LYS A 78 -5.37 -11.33 6.38
C LYS A 78 -4.47 -11.10 5.17
N LEU A 79 -3.35 -11.82 5.13
CA LEU A 79 -2.55 -11.98 3.91
C LEU A 79 -3.35 -12.79 2.88
N ILE A 80 -3.66 -12.19 1.73
CA ILE A 80 -4.46 -12.83 0.68
C ILE A 80 -3.62 -13.27 -0.52
N TYR A 81 -2.41 -12.73 -0.66
CA TYR A 81 -1.46 -13.14 -1.69
C TYR A 81 -0.02 -12.91 -1.21
N GLU A 82 0.87 -13.84 -1.56
CA GLU A 82 2.30 -13.67 -1.44
C GLU A 82 3.06 -14.34 -2.58
N ASN A 83 4.21 -13.78 -2.96
CA ASN A 83 5.13 -14.35 -3.93
C ASN A 83 6.57 -14.16 -3.45
N CYS A 84 6.99 -15.02 -2.53
CA CYS A 84 8.33 -14.99 -1.95
C CYS A 84 9.37 -15.60 -2.90
N ILE A 85 10.58 -15.03 -2.89
CA ILE A 85 11.71 -15.64 -3.60
C ILE A 85 12.12 -16.92 -2.87
N ALA A 86 12.12 -18.05 -3.59
CA ALA A 86 12.53 -19.34 -3.02
C ALA A 86 13.98 -19.30 -2.49
N LEU A 87 14.22 -19.94 -1.33
CA LEU A 87 15.52 -19.95 -0.64
C LEU A 87 16.71 -20.35 -1.53
N LYS A 88 16.52 -21.34 -2.42
CA LYS A 88 17.57 -21.77 -3.37
C LYS A 88 18.02 -20.65 -4.32
N ARG A 89 17.10 -19.75 -4.66
CA ARG A 89 17.33 -18.59 -5.53
C ARG A 89 17.90 -17.42 -4.72
N TRP A 90 17.57 -17.33 -3.43
CA TRP A 90 18.04 -16.33 -2.48
C TRP A 90 19.57 -16.33 -2.32
N ASN A 91 20.18 -17.51 -2.18
CA ASN A 91 21.64 -17.66 -2.06
C ASN A 91 22.43 -17.19 -3.30
N MET A 92 21.77 -17.02 -4.45
CA MET A 92 22.42 -16.54 -5.68
C MET A 92 22.39 -15.01 -5.79
N TYR A 93 21.42 -14.33 -5.15
CA TYR A 93 21.22 -12.89 -5.24
C TYR A 93 21.77 -12.11 -4.04
N ILE A 94 21.92 -12.76 -2.88
CA ILE A 94 22.56 -12.18 -1.70
C ILE A 94 23.98 -12.76 -1.60
N ILE A 95 24.83 -12.31 -2.52
CA ILE A 95 26.27 -12.32 -2.33
C ILE A 95 26.59 -10.88 -1.94
N CYS A 96 26.51 -10.60 -0.65
CA CYS A 96 27.23 -9.47 -0.05
C CYS A 96 28.51 -10.04 0.57
#